data_AF-A0A6V7X2I4-F1
#
_entry.id   AF-A0A6V7X2I4-F1
#
_cell.length_a   1.000
_cell.length_b   1.000
_cell.length_c   1.000
_cell.angle_alpha   90.00
_cell.angle_beta   90.00
_cell.angle_gamma   90.00
#
_symmetry.space_group_name_H-M   'P 1'
#
loop_
_entity.id
_entity.type
_entity.pdbx_description
1 polymer ?
#
loop_
_entity_poly.entity_id
_entity_poly.type
_entity_poly.pdbx_seq_one_letter_code
_entity_poly.pdbx_strand_id
1 'polypeptide(L)'
;MACSTSIMLGKCWLILQRRWPVIYKDNHCREPYPEICMRALGPRFKNLASICIQLNQFGICVVFLLLSSKNIQHFLKAFFDINFSFCLLILILALLLFPFTLLKSPEDFWWAAVLSAGTTTIAVILICFGTLMDSS
;
A
#
# COMPACT_ATOMS: atom_id res chain seq x y z
N MET A 1 2.80 2.02 -17.09
CA MET A 1 4.07 2.68 -16.67
C MET A 1 4.62 2.09 -15.37
N ALA A 2 3.82 1.88 -14.31
CA ALA A 2 4.30 1.30 -13.04
C ALA A 2 4.91 -0.12 -13.18
N CYS A 3 4.28 -1.01 -13.96
CA CYS A 3 4.74 -2.39 -14.12
C CYS A 3 6.17 -2.49 -14.68
N SER A 4 6.52 -1.70 -15.69
CA SER A 4 7.85 -1.71 -16.30
C SER A 4 8.95 -1.33 -15.29
N THR A 5 8.68 -0.33 -14.42
CA THR A 5 9.61 0.09 -13.37
C THR A 5 9.77 -0.98 -12.28
N SER A 6 8.68 -1.62 -11.86
CA SER A 6 8.71 -2.72 -10.89
C SER A 6 9.51 -3.92 -11.43
N ILE A 7 9.33 -4.28 -12.70
CA ILE A 7 10.11 -5.33 -13.36
C ILE A 7 11.59 -4.96 -13.40
N MET A 8 11.92 -3.72 -13.80
CA MET A 8 13.30 -3.26 -13.87
C MET A 8 13.98 -3.34 -12.50
N LEU A 9 13.27 -2.95 -11.45
CA LEU A 9 13.81 -3.01 -10.10
C LEU A 9 14.00 -4.44 -9.61
N GLY A 10 13.06 -5.36 -9.90
CA GLY A 10 13.24 -6.78 -9.63
C GLY A 10 14.50 -7.33 -10.29
N LYS A 11 14.81 -6.89 -11.51
CA LYS A 11 16.08 -7.24 -12.18
C LYS A 11 17.29 -6.65 -11.45
N CYS A 12 17.24 -5.40 -11.01
CA CYS A 12 18.32 -4.79 -10.21
C CYS A 12 18.58 -5.57 -8.91
N TRP A 13 17.52 -6.02 -8.23
CA TRP A 13 17.63 -6.86 -7.04
C TRP A 13 18.29 -8.22 -7.34
N LEU A 14 17.88 -8.87 -8.43
CA LEU A 14 18.49 -10.15 -8.86
C LEU A 14 19.98 -10.00 -9.19
N ILE A 15 20.38 -8.89 -9.83
CA ILE A 15 21.80 -8.60 -10.10
C ILE A 15 22.58 -8.45 -8.77
N LEU A 16 22.00 -7.76 -7.79
CA LEU A 16 22.60 -7.58 -6.47
C LEU A 16 22.80 -8.92 -5.75
N GLN A 17 21.77 -9.77 -5.73
CA GLN A 17 21.83 -11.11 -5.12
C GLN A 17 22.87 -12.00 -5.78
N ARG A 18 23.02 -11.94 -7.11
CA ARG A 18 24.04 -12.70 -7.84
C ARG A 18 25.46 -12.22 -7.55
N ARG A 19 25.64 -10.91 -7.33
CA ARG A 19 26.97 -10.31 -7.11
C ARG A 19 27.46 -10.46 -5.66
N TRP A 20 26.55 -10.46 -4.69
CA TRP A 20 26.87 -10.65 -3.27
C TRP A 20 26.00 -11.75 -2.64
N PRO A 21 26.18 -13.01 -3.05
CA PRO A 21 25.32 -14.11 -2.59
C PRO A 21 25.44 -14.35 -1.08
N VAL A 22 26.64 -14.21 -0.51
CA VAL A 22 26.91 -14.44 0.93
C VAL A 22 26.10 -13.52 1.84
N ILE A 23 25.78 -12.30 1.38
CA ILE A 23 25.11 -11.28 2.22
C ILE A 23 23.59 -11.29 2.02
N TYR A 24 23.10 -11.53 0.79
CA TYR A 24 21.69 -11.32 0.44
C TYR A 24 20.92 -12.61 0.09
N LYS A 25 21.61 -13.76 -0.05
CA LYS A 25 20.95 -15.05 -0.30
C LYS A 25 20.54 -15.74 1.00
N ASP A 26 21.40 -15.66 2.02
CA ASP A 26 21.19 -16.36 3.30
C ASP A 26 20.56 -15.47 4.37
N ASN A 27 20.71 -14.13 4.26
CA ASN A 27 20.10 -13.17 5.19
C ASN A 27 18.85 -12.51 4.59
N HIS A 28 17.76 -12.46 5.37
CA HIS A 28 16.56 -11.74 5.01
C HIS A 28 16.82 -10.22 5.04
N CYS A 29 16.83 -9.58 3.87
CA CYS A 29 16.99 -8.14 3.77
C CYS A 29 15.64 -7.44 3.98
N ARG A 30 15.53 -6.68 5.07
CA ARG A 30 14.30 -5.94 5.43
C ARG A 30 13.96 -4.79 4.49
N GLU A 31 14.97 -4.18 3.85
CA GLU A 31 14.83 -2.98 3.02
C GLU A 31 15.62 -3.09 1.69
N PRO A 32 15.10 -3.81 0.69
CA PRO A 32 15.84 -4.09 -0.54
C PRO A 32 16.07 -2.83 -1.39
N TYR A 33 15.13 -1.87 -1.40
CA TYR A 33 15.21 -0.66 -2.22
C TYR A 33 16.37 0.27 -1.81
N PRO A 34 16.48 0.70 -0.53
CA PRO A 34 17.63 1.49 -0.08
C PRO A 34 18.97 0.75 -0.24
N GLU A 35 18.99 -0.58 -0.12
CA GLU A 35 20.20 -1.39 -0.30
C GLU A 35 20.70 -1.42 -1.76
N ILE A 36 19.80 -1.57 -2.74
CA ILE A 36 20.16 -1.44 -4.17
C ILE A 36 20.75 -0.04 -4.42
N CYS A 37 20.12 1.00 -3.87
CA CYS A 37 20.57 2.37 -4.01
C CYS A 37 21.95 2.60 -3.35
N MET A 38 22.16 2.03 -2.16
CA MET A 38 23.45 2.08 -1.45
C MET A 38 24.58 1.51 -2.29
N ARG A 39 24.34 0.37 -2.94
CA ARG A 39 25.35 -0.35 -3.73
C ARG A 39 25.59 0.30 -5.10
N ALA A 40 24.62 1.03 -5.63
CA ALA A 40 24.74 1.74 -6.91
C ALA A 40 25.36 3.15 -6.77
N LEU A 41 24.97 3.92 -5.74
CA LEU A 41 25.22 5.36 -5.63
C LEU A 41 25.90 5.77 -4.30
N GLY A 42 26.03 4.86 -3.34
CA GLY A 42 26.68 5.11 -2.05
C GLY A 42 25.72 5.48 -0.89
N PRO A 43 26.27 5.76 0.30
CA PRO A 43 25.50 5.84 1.55
C PRO A 43 24.58 7.05 1.65
N ARG A 44 24.93 8.18 1.04
CA ARG A 44 24.06 9.39 1.01
C ARG A 44 22.75 9.13 0.27
N PHE A 45 22.84 8.39 -0.85
CA PHE A 45 21.69 8.06 -1.67
C PHE A 45 20.80 6.98 -1.04
N LYS A 46 21.35 6.10 -0.20
CA LYS A 46 20.55 5.18 0.64
C LYS A 46 19.58 5.95 1.53
N ASN A 47 20.07 6.96 2.25
CA ASN A 47 19.23 7.77 3.14
C ASN A 47 18.19 8.56 2.36
N LEU A 48 18.58 9.17 1.23
CA LEU A 48 17.63 9.87 0.36
C LEU A 48 16.52 8.93 -0.13
N ALA A 49 16.87 7.74 -0.61
CA ALA A 49 15.88 6.76 -1.08
C ALA A 49 14.93 6.30 0.03
N SER A 50 15.44 6.06 1.25
CA SER A 50 14.59 5.70 2.40
C SER A 50 13.62 6.82 2.77
N ILE A 51 14.07 8.08 2.77
CA ILE A 51 13.20 9.25 3.02
C ILE A 51 12.11 9.34 1.96
N CYS A 52 12.47 9.21 0.68
CA CYS A 52 11.49 9.24 -0.42
C CYS A 52 10.43 8.14 -0.27
N ILE A 53 10.82 6.92 0.10
CA ILE A 53 9.89 5.79 0.29
C ILE A 53 8.95 6.08 1.47
N GLN A 54 9.47 6.59 2.58
CA GLN A 54 8.66 6.91 3.76
C GLN A 54 7.64 8.03 3.46
N LEU A 55 8.06 9.08 2.75
CA LEU A 55 7.15 10.16 2.31
C LEU A 55 6.06 9.65 1.38
N ASN A 56 6.41 8.80 0.42
CA ASN A 56 5.45 8.18 -0.48
C ASN A 56 4.43 7.32 0.29
N GLN A 57 4.91 6.50 1.23
CA GLN A 57 4.02 5.66 2.05
C GLN A 57 3.07 6.51 2.91
N PHE A 58 3.56 7.59 3.50
CA PHE A 58 2.73 8.53 4.25
C PHE A 58 1.64 9.14 3.36
N GLY A 59 2.00 9.62 2.17
CA GLY A 59 1.04 10.18 1.22
C GLY A 59 -0.05 9.18 0.82
N ILE A 60 0.34 7.94 0.53
CA ILE A 60 -0.59 6.85 0.20
C ILE A 60 -1.57 6.59 1.36
N CYS A 61 -1.07 6.50 2.60
CA CYS A 61 -1.91 6.31 3.78
C CYS A 61 -2.96 7.42 3.94
N VAL A 62 -2.57 8.68 3.74
CA VAL A 62 -3.49 9.84 3.83
C VAL A 62 -4.58 9.76 2.78
N VAL A 63 -4.22 9.47 1.51
CA VAL A 63 -5.20 9.36 0.42
C VAL A 63 -6.18 8.20 0.67
N PHE A 64 -5.69 7.05 1.11
CA PHE A 64 -6.58 5.92 1.42
C PHE A 64 -7.51 6.20 2.60
N LEU A 65 -7.04 6.94 3.61
CA LEU A 65 -7.88 7.33 4.74
C LEU A 65 -9.00 8.28 4.31
N LEU A 66 -8.69 9.27 3.46
CA LEU A 66 -9.68 10.17 2.88
C LEU A 66 -10.72 9.42 2.03
N LEU A 67 -10.25 8.51 1.17
CA LEU A 67 -11.11 7.69 0.32
C LEU A 67 -12.04 6.79 1.16
N SER A 68 -11.49 6.16 2.20
CA SER A 68 -12.25 5.29 3.10
C SER A 68 -13.32 6.05 3.86
N SER A 69 -12.98 7.24 4.37
CA SER A 69 -13.95 8.11 5.06
C SER A 69 -15.12 8.49 4.13
N LYS A 70 -14.84 8.85 2.87
CA LYS A 70 -15.89 9.15 1.89
C LYS A 70 -16.78 7.95 1.62
N ASN A 71 -16.18 6.77 1.41
CA ASN A 71 -16.96 5.55 1.14
C ASN A 71 -17.89 5.20 2.31
N ILE A 72 -17.40 5.31 3.55
CA ILE A 72 -18.21 5.07 4.76
C ILE A 72 -19.31 6.12 4.89
N GLN A 73 -19.05 7.39 4.59
CA GLN A 73 -20.08 8.43 4.62
C GLN A 73 -21.21 8.15 3.62
N HIS A 74 -20.88 7.72 2.39
CA HIS A 74 -21.88 7.33 1.39
C HIS A 74 -22.68 6.11 1.83
N PHE A 75 -22.02 5.12 2.42
CA PHE A 75 -22.68 3.93 2.97
C PHE A 75 -23.65 4.30 4.11
N LEU A 76 -23.22 5.10 5.08
CA LEU A 76 -24.06 5.53 6.20
C LEU A 76 -25.27 6.35 5.73
N LYS A 77 -25.07 7.23 4.74
CA LYS A 77 -26.16 8.00 4.15
C LYS A 77 -27.18 7.10 3.43
N ALA A 78 -26.71 6.11 2.67
CA ALA A 78 -27.57 5.20 1.92
C ALA A 78 -28.41 4.26 2.82
N PHE A 79 -27.86 3.80 3.95
CA PHE A 79 -28.53 2.83 4.81
C PHE A 79 -29.26 3.43 6.01
N PHE A 80 -28.74 4.52 6.59
CA PHE A 80 -29.25 5.08 7.84
C PHE A 80 -29.80 6.51 7.70
N ASP A 81 -29.63 7.18 6.54
CA ASP A 81 -29.99 8.59 6.30
C ASP A 81 -29.42 9.59 7.33
N ILE A 82 -28.40 9.17 8.09
CA ILE A 82 -27.70 9.98 9.09
C ILE A 82 -26.56 10.75 8.40
N ASN A 83 -26.61 12.08 8.46
CA ASN A 83 -25.55 12.94 7.94
C ASN A 83 -24.39 13.05 8.94
N PHE A 84 -23.48 12.07 8.90
CA PHE A 84 -22.27 12.12 9.73
C PHE A 84 -21.21 13.04 9.10
N SER A 85 -20.63 13.93 9.90
CA SER A 85 -19.62 14.89 9.43
C SER A 85 -18.32 14.21 9.00
N PHE A 86 -17.89 14.47 7.76
CA PHE A 86 -16.68 13.91 7.14
C PHE A 86 -15.41 14.09 8.00
N CYS A 87 -15.25 15.26 8.63
CA CYS A 87 -14.10 15.58 9.48
C CYS A 87 -13.98 14.65 10.69
N LEU A 88 -15.12 14.33 11.34
CA LEU A 88 -15.15 13.43 12.50
C LEU A 88 -14.87 11.98 12.08
N LEU A 89 -15.39 11.52 10.94
CA LEU A 89 -15.10 10.19 10.41
C LEU A 89 -13.61 9.97 10.15
N ILE A 90 -12.94 10.97 9.55
CA ILE A 90 -11.49 10.94 9.33
C ILE A 90 -10.75 10.80 10.67
N LEU A 91 -11.09 11.61 11.67
CA LEU A 91 -10.44 11.59 12.98
C LEU A 91 -10.63 10.24 13.68
N ILE A 92 -11.84 9.68 13.65
CA ILE A 92 -12.16 8.39 14.25
C ILE A 92 -11.37 7.27 13.55
N LEU A 93 -11.38 7.25 12.21
CA LEU A 93 -10.64 6.25 11.43
C LEU A 93 -9.12 6.36 11.67
N ALA A 94 -8.59 7.59 11.73
CA ALA A 94 -7.17 7.80 12.02
C ALA A 94 -6.81 7.25 13.40
N LEU A 95 -7.60 7.54 14.43
CA LEU A 95 -7.35 7.10 15.79
C LEU A 95 -7.51 5.58 15.94
N LEU A 96 -8.45 4.97 15.21
CA LEU A 96 -8.63 3.53 15.17
C LEU A 96 -7.50 2.82 14.43
N LEU A 97 -7.04 3.35 13.30
CA LEU A 97 -5.95 2.76 12.50
C LEU A 97 -4.57 3.00 13.12
N PHE A 98 -4.39 4.07 13.88
CA PHE A 98 -3.14 4.41 14.56
C PHE A 98 -2.53 3.24 15.38
N PRO A 99 -3.25 2.56 16.29
CA PRO A 99 -2.70 1.42 17.03
C PRO A 99 -2.33 0.25 16.09
N PHE A 100 -3.08 0.04 15.01
CA PHE A 100 -2.73 -1.00 14.01
C PHE A 100 -1.47 -0.66 13.23
N THR A 101 -1.22 0.62 12.92
CA THR A 101 0.02 1.03 12.23
C THR A 101 1.28 0.86 13.08
N LEU A 102 1.16 0.83 14.40
CA LEU A 102 2.27 0.60 15.33
C LEU A 102 2.67 -0.89 15.43
N LEU A 103 1.76 -1.81 15.10
CA LEU A 103 2.02 -3.25 15.00
C LEU A 103 2.78 -3.55 13.68
N LYS A 104 4.04 -3.13 13.64
CA LYS A 104 4.97 -3.29 12.51
C LYS A 104 5.46 -4.74 12.35
N SER A 105 4.58 -5.74 12.39
CA SER A 105 4.90 -7.11 12.01
C SER A 105 4.22 -7.44 10.67
N PRO A 106 4.85 -7.11 9.53
CA PRO A 106 4.33 -7.44 8.20
C PRO A 106 4.36 -8.95 7.89
N GLU A 107 4.99 -9.78 8.73
CA GLU A 107 4.97 -11.24 8.59
C GLU A 107 3.61 -11.85 8.93
N ASP A 108 2.81 -11.22 9.79
CA ASP A 108 1.56 -11.82 10.29
C ASP A 108 0.31 -11.49 9.45
N PHE A 109 0.41 -10.52 8.52
CA PHE A 109 -0.76 -9.91 7.85
C PHE A 109 -0.97 -10.35 6.39
N TRP A 110 -0.38 -11.46 5.93
CA TRP A 110 -0.55 -11.94 4.54
C TRP A 110 -2.03 -12.14 4.15
N TRP A 111 -2.88 -12.48 5.13
CA TRP A 111 -4.29 -12.79 4.95
C TRP A 111 -5.07 -11.52 4.64
N ALA A 112 -4.70 -10.40 5.25
CA ALA A 112 -5.31 -9.10 4.97
C ALA A 112 -5.01 -8.63 3.54
N ALA A 113 -3.80 -8.90 3.03
CA ALA A 113 -3.44 -8.60 1.65
C ALA A 113 -4.26 -9.43 0.65
N VAL A 114 -4.39 -10.75 0.90
CA VAL A 114 -5.21 -11.65 0.07
C VAL A 114 -6.69 -11.23 0.11
N LEU A 115 -7.22 -10.93 1.29
CA LEU A 115 -8.60 -10.50 1.46
C LEU A 115 -8.87 -9.18 0.72
N SER A 116 -7.96 -8.21 0.81
CA SER A 116 -8.07 -6.94 0.08
C SER A 116 -8.05 -7.13 -1.45
N ALA A 117 -7.18 -8.00 -1.97
CA ALA A 117 -7.17 -8.32 -3.39
C ALA A 117 -8.46 -9.03 -3.83
N GLY A 118 -8.98 -9.94 -3.00
CA GLY A 118 -10.26 -10.62 -3.25
C GLY A 118 -11.44 -9.65 -3.30
N THR A 119 -11.59 -8.77 -2.30
CA THR A 119 -12.71 -7.83 -2.23
C THR A 119 -12.72 -6.83 -3.39
N THR A 120 -11.56 -6.32 -3.78
CA THR A 120 -11.44 -5.42 -4.95
C THR A 120 -11.79 -6.12 -6.26
N THR A 121 -11.40 -7.39 -6.42
CA THR A 121 -11.76 -8.19 -7.60
C THR A 121 -13.28 -8.37 -7.69
N ILE A 122 -13.92 -8.74 -6.58
CA ILE A 122 -15.38 -8.91 -6.52
C ILE A 122 -16.09 -7.57 -6.81
N ALA A 123 -15.59 -6.47 -6.23
CA ALA A 123 -16.16 -5.15 -6.47
C ALA A 123 -16.12 -4.76 -7.95
N VAL A 124 -15.01 -5.00 -8.65
CA VAL A 124 -14.89 -4.75 -10.10
C VAL A 124 -15.90 -5.57 -10.90
N ILE A 125 -16.06 -6.85 -10.56
CA ILE A 125 -17.04 -7.73 -11.22
C ILE A 125 -18.46 -7.19 -11.04
N LEU A 126 -18.84 -6.83 -9.81
CA LEU A 126 -20.16 -6.26 -9.51
C LEU A 126 -20.41 -4.94 -10.24
N ILE A 127 -19.40 -4.07 -10.30
CA ILE A 127 -19.49 -2.80 -11.04
C ILE A 127 -19.72 -3.08 -12.53
N CYS A 128 -18.98 -4.00 -13.15
CA CYS A 128 -19.16 -4.35 -14.55
C CYS A 128 -20.58 -4.89 -14.83
N PHE A 129 -21.07 -5.82 -14.00
CA PHE A 129 -22.45 -6.32 -14.15
C PHE A 129 -23.50 -5.22 -13.96
N GLY A 130 -23.32 -4.35 -12.97
CA GLY A 130 -24.22 -3.22 -12.74
C GLY A 130 -24.27 -2.25 -13.93
N THR A 131 -23.11 -1.91 -14.50
CA THR A 131 -23.06 -1.04 -15.69
C THR A 131 -23.69 -1.67 -16.93
N LEU A 132 -23.60 -3.00 -17.09
CA LEU A 132 -24.24 -3.70 -18.20
C LEU A 132 -25.77 -3.70 -18.07
N MET A 133 -26.29 -3.93 -16.85
CA MET A 133 -27.73 -3.88 -16.59
C MET A 133 -28.32 -2.46 -16.70
N ASP A 134 -27.55 -1.42 -16.38
CA ASP A 134 -27.99 -0.03 -16.53
C ASP A 134 -28.01 0.43 -18.01
N SER A 135 -27.25 -0.27 -18.87
CA SER A 135 -27.16 0.03 -20.30
C SER A 135 -28.21 -0.67 -21.18
N SER A 136 -28.96 -1.63 -20.63
CA SER A 136 -29.99 -2.43 -21.31
C SER A 136 -31.40 -1.98 -20.96
#